data_AF-A0AAW8KHG7-F1
#
_entry.id   AF-A0AAW8KHG7-F1
#
_cell.length_a   1.000
_cell.length_b   1.000
_cell.length_c   1.000
_cell.angle_alpha   90.00
_cell.angle_beta   90.00
_cell.angle_gamma   90.00
#
_symmetry.space_group_name_H-M   'P 1'
#
loop_
_entity.id
_entity.type
_entity.pdbx_description
1 polymer ?
#
loop_
_entity_poly.entity_id
_entity_poly.type
_entity_poly.pdbx_seq_one_letter_code
_entity_poly.pdbx_strand_id
1 'polypeptide(L)'
;MQNQIRQLEDGTFEIGTWIQNANGEVVFFDATSAKTLEEANKIADELDDQEFKLAKSEIDMLGGIQGANKVLELMNENEAVAVEFDKNHFDINELKFYNQKDFEQRMDDYLDNGETATYLYADFEIQSLLHKTRFLKF
;
A
#
# COMPACT_ATOMS: atom_id res chain seq x y z
N MET A 1 5.57 -1.90 7.30
CA MET A 1 6.38 -0.89 8.01
C MET A 1 6.14 -1.12 9.48
N GLN A 2 7.04 -0.66 10.36
CA GLN A 2 6.78 -0.69 11.80
C GLN A 2 6.28 0.68 12.22
N ASN A 3 5.03 0.77 12.67
CA ASN A 3 4.50 1.96 13.32
C ASN A 3 5.47 2.37 14.45
N GLN A 4 5.79 3.66 14.47
CA GLN A 4 6.75 4.24 15.40
C GLN A 4 6.00 4.96 16.51
N ILE A 5 6.59 4.95 17.71
CA ILE A 5 6.05 5.60 18.89
C ILE A 5 6.87 6.85 19.19
N ARG A 6 6.20 8.00 19.27
CA ARG A 6 6.79 9.29 19.64
C ARG A 6 6.23 9.75 20.97
N GLN A 7 7.09 9.96 21.97
CA GLN A 7 6.67 10.55 23.24
C GLN A 7 6.55 12.07 23.13
N LEU A 8 5.48 12.63 23.69
CA LEU A 8 5.22 14.07 23.77
C LEU A 8 5.65 14.67 25.11
N GLU A 9 5.79 16.00 25.15
CA GLU A 9 6.19 16.75 26.35
C GLU A 9 5.20 16.62 27.51
N ASP A 10 3.92 16.37 27.21
CA ASP A 10 2.86 16.18 28.20
C ASP A 10 2.82 14.76 28.80
N GLY A 11 3.74 13.89 28.37
CA GLY A 11 3.85 12.51 28.83
C GLY A 11 2.96 11.51 28.09
N THR A 12 2.19 11.95 27.09
CA THR A 12 1.44 11.06 26.18
C THR A 12 2.33 10.58 25.02
N PHE A 13 1.79 9.67 24.22
CA PHE A 13 2.49 9.04 23.10
C PHE A 13 1.64 9.14 21.84
N GLU A 14 2.28 9.38 20.70
CA GLU A 14 1.67 9.28 19.38
C GLU A 14 2.24 8.06 18.66
N ILE A 15 1.39 7.41 17.86
CA ILE A 15 1.72 6.23 17.08
C ILE A 15 1.48 6.58 15.61
N GLY A 16 2.47 6.33 14.77
CA GLY A 16 2.41 6.75 13.37
C GLY A 16 3.69 6.46 12.60
N THR A 17 3.91 7.16 11.49
CA THR A 17 5.06 6.93 10.60
C THR A 17 5.84 8.22 10.35
N TRP A 18 7.16 8.11 10.34
CA TRP A 18 8.03 9.19 9.86
C TRP A 18 8.05 9.17 8.33
N ILE A 19 7.57 10.24 7.71
CA ILE A 19 7.55 10.41 6.27
C ILE A 19 8.41 11.59 5.87
N GLN A 20 9.07 11.48 4.72
CA GLN A 20 9.73 12.62 4.10
C GLN A 20 8.73 13.31 3.17
N ASN A 21 8.44 14.59 3.40
CA ASN A 21 7.54 15.35 2.55
C ASN A 21 8.23 15.74 1.22
N ALA A 22 7.46 16.34 0.30
CA ALA A 22 7.97 16.77 -1.01
C ALA A 22 9.12 17.80 -0.94
N ASN A 23 9.28 18.51 0.19
CA ASN A 23 10.36 19.46 0.42
C ASN A 23 11.61 18.80 1.04
N GLY A 24 11.59 17.49 1.27
CA GLY A 24 12.68 16.75 1.90
C GLY A 24 12.67 16.80 3.43
N GLU A 25 11.65 17.39 4.05
CA GLU A 25 11.53 17.50 5.50
C GLU A 25 10.95 16.21 6.08
N VAL A 26 11.49 15.77 7.22
CA VAL A 26 11.00 14.59 7.93
C VAL A 26 9.90 15.02 8.90
N VAL A 27 8.67 14.57 8.64
CA VAL A 27 7.49 14.85 9.46
C VAL A 27 6.94 13.55 10.04
N PHE A 28 6.39 13.64 11.25
CA PHE A 28 5.67 12.51 11.86
C PHE A 28 4.21 12.65 11.50
N PHE A 29 3.67 11.64 10.80
CA PHE A 29 2.24 11.54 10.52
C PHE A 29 1.62 10.64 11.57
N ASP A 30 0.87 11.24 12.51
CA ASP A 30 0.20 10.51 13.58
C ASP A 30 -1.05 9.80 13.05
N ALA A 31 -1.21 8.54 13.43
CA ALA A 31 -2.43 7.76 13.19
C ALA A 31 -3.34 7.79 14.43
N THR A 32 -2.75 7.78 15.62
CA THR A 32 -3.48 7.75 16.90
C THR A 32 -2.55 8.09 18.09
N SER A 33 -3.10 8.11 19.30
CA SER A 33 -2.37 8.42 20.54
C SER A 33 -2.69 7.48 21.70
N ALA A 34 -1.80 7.45 22.70
CA ALA A 34 -1.89 6.63 23.90
C ALA A 34 -1.42 7.40 25.13
N LYS A 35 -1.96 7.05 26.31
CA LYS A 35 -1.58 7.71 27.57
C LYS A 35 -0.39 7.05 28.26
N THR A 36 -0.07 5.82 27.88
CA THR A 36 1.03 5.05 28.48
C THR A 36 1.84 4.37 27.38
N LEU A 37 3.11 4.09 27.67
CA LEU A 37 3.99 3.39 26.74
C LEU A 37 3.50 1.95 26.46
N GLU A 38 2.91 1.28 27.46
CA GLU A 38 2.33 -0.07 27.30
C GLU A 38 1.17 -0.07 26.29
N GLU A 39 0.27 0.90 26.42
CA GLU A 39 -0.83 1.10 25.46
C GLU A 39 -0.30 1.48 24.07
N ALA A 40 0.70 2.35 23.99
CA ALA A 40 1.31 2.76 22.73
C ALA A 40 1.92 1.57 21.98
N ASN A 41 2.68 0.70 22.67
CA ASN A 41 3.25 -0.51 22.08
C ASN A 41 2.17 -1.45 21.54
N LYS A 42 1.12 -1.69 22.35
CA LYS A 42 0.02 -2.55 21.91
C LYS A 42 -0.68 -2.01 20.66
N ILE A 43 -0.94 -0.71 20.60
CA ILE A 43 -1.57 -0.07 19.45
C ILE A 43 -0.67 -0.14 18.22
N ALA A 44 0.63 0.11 18.37
CA ALA A 44 1.59 0.01 17.27
C ALA A 44 1.61 -1.42 16.68
N ASP A 45 1.67 -2.45 17.53
CA ASP A 45 1.61 -3.85 17.10
C ASP A 45 0.29 -4.19 16.39
N GLU A 46 -0.85 -3.71 16.91
CA GLU A 46 -2.17 -3.94 16.29
C GLU A 46 -2.30 -3.26 14.92
N LEU A 47 -1.74 -2.06 14.75
CA LEU A 47 -1.71 -1.35 13.47
C LEU A 47 -0.83 -2.08 12.45
N ASP A 48 0.37 -2.51 12.86
CA ASP A 48 1.28 -3.28 12.01
C ASP A 48 0.62 -4.60 11.53
N ASP A 49 -0.08 -5.28 12.43
CA ASP A 49 -0.85 -6.49 12.12
C ASP A 49 -1.98 -6.24 11.11
N GLN A 50 -2.69 -5.12 11.25
CA GLN A 50 -3.75 -4.74 10.32
C GLN A 50 -3.19 -4.40 8.95
N GLU A 51 -2.12 -3.59 8.90
CA GLU A 51 -1.43 -3.26 7.65
C GLU A 51 -0.91 -4.52 6.94
N PHE A 52 -0.37 -5.49 7.69
CA PHE A 52 0.04 -6.77 7.13
C PHE A 52 -1.13 -7.53 6.51
N LYS A 53 -2.23 -7.68 7.25
CA LYS A 53 -3.41 -8.44 6.81
C LYS A 53 -4.00 -7.84 5.55
N LEU A 54 -4.09 -6.50 5.49
CA LEU A 54 -4.53 -5.78 4.29
C LEU A 54 -3.57 -6.00 3.13
N ALA A 55 -2.28 -5.77 3.33
CA ALA A 55 -1.29 -5.94 2.27
C ALA A 55 -1.26 -7.38 1.73
N LYS A 56 -1.38 -8.37 2.62
CA LYS A 56 -1.47 -9.78 2.26
C LYS A 56 -2.74 -10.05 1.45
N SER A 57 -3.89 -9.54 1.89
CA SER A 57 -5.16 -9.72 1.17
C SER A 57 -5.07 -9.19 -0.26
N GLU A 58 -4.47 -8.02 -0.46
CA GLU A 58 -4.31 -7.43 -1.80
C GLU A 58 -3.30 -8.21 -2.66
N ILE A 59 -2.19 -8.67 -2.08
CA ILE A 59 -1.26 -9.55 -2.78
C ILE A 59 -1.93 -10.88 -3.17
N ASP A 60 -2.76 -11.44 -2.31
CA ASP A 60 -3.51 -12.67 -2.61
C ASP A 60 -4.49 -12.44 -3.78
N MET A 61 -5.07 -11.23 -3.93
CA MET A 61 -5.87 -10.86 -5.12
C MET A 61 -5.04 -10.84 -6.41
N LEU A 62 -3.74 -10.53 -6.32
CA LEU A 62 -2.79 -10.56 -7.44
C LEU A 62 -2.19 -11.96 -7.69
N GLY A 63 -2.85 -13.03 -7.23
CA GLY A 63 -2.33 -14.40 -7.35
C GLY A 63 -1.21 -14.72 -6.36
N GLY A 64 -1.19 -14.03 -5.22
CA GLY A 64 -0.18 -14.16 -4.18
C GLY A 64 1.16 -13.54 -4.58
N ILE A 65 2.20 -13.79 -3.77
CA ILE A 65 3.54 -13.22 -3.97
C ILE A 65 4.09 -13.55 -5.38
N GLN A 66 3.86 -14.78 -5.87
CA GLN A 66 4.34 -15.17 -7.20
C GLN A 66 3.61 -14.42 -8.31
N GLY A 67 2.28 -14.31 -8.22
CA GLY A 67 1.48 -13.57 -9.19
C GLY A 67 1.83 -12.08 -9.19
N ALA A 68 1.95 -11.44 -8.02
CA ALA A 68 2.35 -10.03 -7.89
C ALA A 68 3.75 -9.75 -8.49
N ASN A 69 4.73 -10.62 -8.27
CA ASN A 69 6.03 -10.48 -8.94
C ASN A 69 5.92 -10.67 -10.46
N LYS A 70 5.07 -11.61 -10.92
CA LYS A 70 4.86 -11.80 -12.35
C LYS A 70 4.18 -10.60 -13.02
N VAL A 71 3.23 -9.98 -12.33
CA VAL A 71 2.59 -8.73 -12.76
C VAL A 71 3.63 -7.63 -12.94
N LEU A 72 4.53 -7.43 -11.96
CA LEU A 72 5.62 -6.45 -12.07
C LEU A 72 6.56 -6.72 -13.25
N GLU A 73 6.92 -8.00 -13.49
CA GLU A 73 7.71 -8.38 -14.68
C GLU A 73 6.98 -7.99 -15.97
N LEU A 74 5.69 -8.33 -16.10
CA LEU A 74 4.89 -8.01 -17.28
C LEU A 74 4.71 -6.50 -17.47
N MET A 75 4.53 -5.74 -16.39
CA MET A 75 4.46 -4.27 -16.46
C MET A 75 5.76 -3.71 -17.03
N ASN A 76 6.92 -4.19 -16.58
CA ASN A 76 8.21 -3.77 -17.12
C ASN A 76 8.40 -4.18 -18.59
N GLU A 77 7.98 -5.39 -18.98
CA GLU A 77 8.01 -5.87 -20.38
C GLU A 77 7.12 -5.01 -21.31
N ASN A 78 6.04 -4.45 -20.79
CA ASN A 78 5.08 -3.62 -21.54
C ASN A 78 5.33 -2.11 -21.38
N GLU A 79 6.43 -1.69 -20.73
CA GLU A 79 6.72 -0.27 -20.41
C GLU A 79 5.54 0.44 -19.70
N ALA A 80 4.87 -0.28 -18.82
CA ALA A 80 3.66 0.16 -18.11
C ALA A 80 3.95 0.59 -16.67
N VAL A 81 3.21 1.59 -16.20
CA VAL A 81 3.26 2.11 -14.82
C VAL A 81 2.08 1.63 -13.98
N ALA A 82 1.02 1.11 -14.61
CA ALA A 82 -0.13 0.54 -13.91
C ALA A 82 -0.73 -0.66 -14.64
N VAL A 83 -1.49 -1.46 -13.89
CA VAL A 83 -2.20 -2.65 -14.36
C VAL A 83 -3.65 -2.65 -13.87
N GLU A 84 -4.57 -3.05 -14.73
CA GLU A 84 -5.99 -3.21 -14.40
C GLU A 84 -6.45 -4.68 -14.58
N PHE A 85 -7.31 -5.16 -13.68
CA PHE A 85 -7.96 -6.46 -13.76
C PHE A 85 -9.33 -6.47 -13.05
N ASP A 86 -10.17 -7.48 -13.32
CA ASP A 86 -11.52 -7.59 -12.73
C ASP A 86 -11.44 -7.88 -11.22
N LYS A 87 -12.25 -7.17 -10.41
CA LYS A 87 -12.28 -7.36 -8.94
C LYS A 87 -12.70 -8.78 -8.52
N ASN A 88 -13.48 -9.47 -9.33
CA ASN A 88 -14.05 -10.78 -9.03
C ASN A 88 -13.21 -11.93 -9.62
N HIS A 89 -12.28 -11.63 -10.53
CA HIS A 89 -11.49 -12.63 -11.22
C HIS A 89 -10.11 -12.10 -11.60
N PHE A 90 -9.08 -12.66 -10.97
CA PHE A 90 -7.71 -12.43 -11.37
C PHE A 90 -7.27 -13.51 -12.38
N ASP A 91 -6.98 -13.09 -13.60
CA ASP A 91 -6.28 -13.89 -14.63
C ASP A 91 -5.12 -13.06 -15.19
N ILE A 92 -3.91 -13.63 -15.11
CA ILE A 92 -2.67 -13.01 -15.60
C ILE A 92 -2.72 -12.72 -17.11
N ASN A 93 -3.55 -13.45 -17.87
CA ASN A 93 -3.66 -13.30 -19.32
C ASN A 93 -4.67 -12.22 -19.73
N GLU A 94 -5.49 -11.75 -18.80
CA GLU A 94 -6.52 -10.73 -19.04
C GLU A 94 -6.12 -9.34 -18.51
N LEU A 95 -4.88 -9.20 -18.04
CA LEU A 95 -4.34 -7.94 -17.53
C LEU A 95 -4.29 -6.88 -18.61
N LYS A 96 -4.73 -5.67 -18.26
CA LYS A 96 -4.53 -4.48 -19.09
C LYS A 96 -3.40 -3.64 -18.51
N PHE A 97 -2.48 -3.23 -19.37
CA PHE A 97 -1.31 -2.45 -19.00
C PHE A 97 -1.45 -1.01 -19.46
N TYR A 98 -1.04 -0.07 -18.61
CA TYR A 98 -1.14 1.36 -18.88
C TYR A 98 0.24 2.01 -18.78
N ASN A 99 0.67 2.70 -19.84
CA ASN A 99 1.78 3.64 -19.75
C ASN A 99 1.36 4.88 -18.94
N GLN A 100 2.30 5.78 -18.66
CA GLN A 100 2.05 6.98 -17.84
C GLN A 100 0.85 7.81 -18.31
N LYS A 101 0.76 8.07 -19.63
CA LYS A 101 -0.30 8.92 -20.19
C LYS A 101 -1.67 8.26 -20.09
N ASP A 102 -1.74 6.97 -20.42
CA ASP A 102 -3.01 6.23 -20.39
C ASP A 102 -3.47 6.00 -18.94
N PHE A 103 -2.53 5.87 -17.99
CA PHE A 103 -2.82 5.79 -16.56
C PHE A 103 -3.42 7.09 -16.03
N GLU A 104 -2.84 8.25 -16.35
CA GLU A 104 -3.38 9.56 -15.96
C GLU A 104 -4.82 9.75 -16.46
N GLN A 105 -5.06 9.49 -17.75
CA GLN A 105 -6.42 9.56 -18.31
C GLN A 105 -7.37 8.59 -17.63
N ARG A 106 -6.94 7.33 -17.40
CA ARG A 106 -7.77 6.33 -16.72
C ARG A 106 -8.14 6.77 -15.31
N MET A 107 -7.28 7.54 -14.66
CA MET A 107 -7.49 8.04 -13.31
C MET A 107 -8.43 9.23 -13.26
N ASP A 108 -8.34 10.14 -14.23
CA ASP A 108 -9.36 11.17 -14.44
C ASP A 108 -10.75 10.53 -14.64
N ASP A 109 -10.84 9.50 -15.50
CA ASP A 109 -12.10 8.78 -15.73
C ASP A 109 -12.64 8.10 -14.45
N TYR A 110 -11.75 7.62 -13.57
CA TYR A 110 -12.10 6.98 -12.31
C TYR A 110 -12.67 7.99 -11.30
N LEU A 111 -12.06 9.17 -11.22
CA LEU A 111 -12.50 10.26 -10.35
C LEU A 111 -13.85 10.82 -10.79
N ASP A 112 -14.10 10.88 -12.10
CA ASP A 112 -15.35 11.42 -12.66
C ASP A 112 -16.52 10.44 -12.58
N ASN A 113 -16.28 9.13 -12.75
CA ASN A 113 -17.35 8.12 -12.89
C ASN A 113 -17.55 7.23 -11.65
N GLY A 114 -16.68 7.34 -10.64
CA GLY A 114 -16.78 6.58 -9.40
C GLY A 114 -16.29 5.13 -9.50
N GLU A 115 -16.78 4.27 -8.60
CA GLU A 115 -16.23 2.93 -8.40
C GLU A 115 -16.42 2.03 -9.63
N THR A 116 -15.32 1.47 -10.14
CA THR A 116 -15.38 0.54 -11.28
C THR A 116 -15.35 -0.93 -10.84
N ALA A 117 -15.73 -1.83 -11.74
CA ALA A 117 -15.69 -3.27 -11.53
C ALA A 117 -14.26 -3.86 -11.60
N THR A 118 -13.25 -3.02 -11.77
CA THR A 118 -11.84 -3.40 -11.88
C THR A 118 -11.01 -2.84 -10.72
N TYR A 119 -9.95 -3.55 -10.37
CA TYR A 119 -8.84 -2.99 -9.60
C TYR A 119 -7.83 -2.38 -10.55
N LEU A 120 -7.29 -1.23 -10.18
CA LEU A 120 -6.17 -0.59 -10.86
C LEU A 120 -5.05 -0.42 -9.83
N TYR A 121 -3.87 -0.96 -10.15
CA TYR A 121 -2.69 -0.89 -9.30
C TYR A 121 -1.53 -0.26 -10.07
N ALA A 122 -0.91 0.76 -9.48
CA ALA A 122 0.37 1.28 -9.95
C ALA A 122 1.53 0.39 -9.49
N ASP A 123 2.65 0.47 -10.20
CA ASP A 123 3.86 -0.33 -9.93
C ASP A 123 4.36 -0.15 -8.49
N PHE A 124 4.39 1.09 -7.99
CA PHE A 124 4.83 1.44 -6.65
C PHE A 124 3.90 0.86 -5.57
N GLU A 125 2.61 0.71 -5.85
CA GLU A 125 1.65 0.12 -4.92
C GLU A 125 1.93 -1.37 -4.75
N ILE A 126 2.09 -2.10 -5.86
CA ILE A 126 2.41 -3.53 -5.83
C ILE A 126 3.75 -3.76 -5.12
N GLN A 127 4.76 -2.93 -5.39
CA GLN A 127 6.05 -3.00 -4.70
C GLN A 127 5.92 -2.72 -3.19
N SER A 128 5.10 -1.73 -2.80
CA SER A 128 4.82 -1.41 -1.40
C SER A 128 4.12 -2.57 -0.68
N LEU A 129 3.12 -3.19 -1.32
CA LEU A 129 2.42 -4.36 -0.79
C LEU A 129 3.36 -5.56 -0.62
N LEU A 130 4.20 -5.84 -1.62
CA LEU A 130 5.24 -6.88 -1.54
C LEU A 130 6.26 -6.60 -0.43
N HIS A 131 6.62 -5.34 -0.21
CA HIS A 131 7.46 -4.95 0.90
C HIS A 131 6.75 -5.21 2.24
N LYS A 132 5.53 -4.70 2.44
CA LYS A 132 4.76 -4.91 3.67
C LYS A 132 4.56 -6.39 4.00
N THR A 133 4.37 -7.25 3.00
CA THR A 133 4.22 -8.70 3.19
C THR A 133 5.54 -9.44 3.47
N ARG A 134 6.70 -8.92 3.03
CA ARG A 134 8.02 -9.52 3.31
C ARG A 134 8.54 -9.24 4.73
N PHE A 135 8.25 -8.05 5.27
CA PHE A 135 8.89 -7.54 6.49
C PHE A 135 8.16 -7.88 7.80
N LEU A 136 7.04 -8.61 7.74
CA LEU A 136 6.25 -9.04 8.91
C LEU A 136 6.21 -10.57 9.05
N LYS A 137 7.29 -11.26 8.62
CA LYS A 137 7.52 -12.65 9.04
C LYS A 137 7.76 -12.68 10.55
N PHE A 138 6.72 -13.06 11.28
CA PHE A 138 6.78 -13.58 12.64
C PHE A 138 7.68 -14.82 12.74
#